data_AF-A0A7V8WHR4-F1
#
_entry.id   AF-A0A7V8WHR4-F1
#
_cell.length_a   1.000
_cell.length_b   1.000
_cell.length_c   1.000
_cell.angle_alpha   90.00
_cell.angle_beta   90.00
_cell.angle_gamma   90.00
#
_symmetry.space_group_name_H-M   'P 1'
#
loop_
_entity.id
_entity.type
_entity.pdbx_description
1 polymer ?
#
loop_
_entity_poly.entity_id
_entity_poly.type
_entity_poly.pdbx_seq_one_letter_code
_entity_poly.pdbx_strand_id
1 'polypeptide(L)'
;MTEREWREASDMRKSTASFAIIVLSAAALRFWSLGAGLPYSLGVDEPEIMGRALSMMQSGDFNPRFYDYPAFYIYVQLAVACVRFLAGAMSGEWYALADAR
;
A
#
# COMPACT_ATOMS: atom_id res chain seq x y z
N MET A 1 -12.56 -45.34 11.39
CA MET A 1 -11.89 -44.02 11.32
C MET A 1 -10.46 -44.27 10.84
N THR A 2 -10.25 -44.57 9.54
CA THR A 2 -8.99 -45.27 9.18
C THR A 2 -8.35 -44.97 7.82
N GLU A 3 -9.03 -44.53 6.75
CA GLU A 3 -8.31 -44.30 5.47
C GLU A 3 -8.84 -43.17 4.60
N ARG A 4 -10.16 -42.95 4.54
CA ARG A 4 -10.75 -41.77 3.86
C ARG A 4 -10.36 -40.46 4.56
N GLU A 5 -10.51 -40.39 5.88
CA GLU A 5 -10.20 -39.19 6.68
C GLU A 5 -8.71 -38.79 6.57
N TRP A 6 -7.79 -39.77 6.49
CA TRP A 6 -6.37 -39.51 6.28
C TRP A 6 -6.05 -38.97 4.87
N ARG A 7 -6.76 -39.45 3.84
CA ARG A 7 -6.62 -38.94 2.46
C ARG A 7 -7.17 -37.53 2.33
N GLU A 8 -8.33 -37.24 2.93
CA GLU A 8 -8.93 -35.90 2.99
C GLU A 8 -8.01 -34.89 3.69
N ALA A 9 -7.43 -35.26 4.84
CA ALA A 9 -6.48 -34.40 5.54
C ALA A 9 -5.17 -34.17 4.75
N SER A 10 -4.66 -35.21 4.07
CA SER A 10 -3.46 -35.11 3.22
C SER A 10 -3.69 -34.23 1.99
N ASP A 11 -4.83 -34.38 1.33
CA ASP A 11 -5.21 -33.60 0.15
C ASP A 11 -5.51 -32.13 0.51
N MET A 12 -6.10 -31.89 1.69
CA MET A 12 -6.30 -30.53 2.20
C MET A 12 -4.97 -29.82 2.48
N ARG A 13 -3.94 -30.50 3.02
CA ARG A 13 -2.60 -29.91 3.20
C ARG A 13 -1.95 -29.54 1.86
N LYS A 14 -2.14 -30.36 0.82
CA LYS A 14 -1.67 -30.05 -0.54
C LYS A 14 -2.43 -28.87 -1.15
N SER A 15 -3.74 -28.80 -0.94
CA SER A 15 -4.59 -27.68 -1.38
C SER A 15 -4.22 -26.37 -0.67
N THR A 16 -3.97 -26.41 0.64
CA THR A 16 -3.50 -25.24 1.39
C THR A 16 -2.12 -24.79 0.91
N ALA A 17 -1.21 -25.74 0.65
CA ALA A 17 0.12 -25.43 0.14
C ALA A 17 0.06 -24.78 -1.26
N SER A 18 -0.74 -25.32 -2.18
CA SER A 18 -0.88 -24.74 -3.52
C SER A 18 -1.55 -23.36 -3.47
N PHE A 19 -2.58 -23.18 -2.63
CA PHE A 19 -3.21 -21.88 -2.42
C PHE A 19 -2.23 -20.86 -1.84
N ALA A 20 -1.45 -21.25 -0.82
CA ALA A 20 -0.43 -20.39 -0.23
C ALA A 20 0.62 -19.97 -1.27
N ILE A 21 1.09 -20.91 -2.10
CA ILE A 21 2.03 -20.60 -3.19
C ILE A 21 1.41 -19.58 -4.14
N ILE A 22 0.17 -19.77 -4.57
CA ILE A 22 -0.52 -18.83 -5.48
C ILE A 22 -0.62 -17.43 -4.85
N VAL A 23 -1.06 -17.33 -3.59
CA VAL A 23 -1.20 -16.04 -2.90
C VAL A 23 0.16 -15.36 -2.73
N LEU A 24 1.20 -16.11 -2.35
CA LEU A 24 2.54 -15.58 -2.17
C LEU A 24 3.15 -15.12 -3.50
N SER A 25 3.00 -15.89 -4.58
CA SER A 25 3.43 -15.47 -5.92
C SER A 25 2.67 -14.23 -6.39
N ALA A 26 1.35 -14.18 -6.18
CA ALA A 26 0.52 -13.03 -6.51
C ALA A 26 0.90 -11.76 -5.73
N ALA A 27 1.28 -11.92 -4.45
CA ALA A 27 1.79 -10.85 -3.62
C ALA A 27 3.18 -10.39 -4.11
N ALA A 28 4.10 -11.33 -4.36
CA ALA A 28 5.44 -11.02 -4.84
C ALA A 28 5.43 -10.20 -6.14
N LEU A 29 4.61 -10.60 -7.11
CA LEU A 29 4.45 -9.87 -8.37
C LEU A 29 3.88 -8.45 -8.16
N ARG A 30 2.90 -8.29 -7.26
CA ARG A 30 2.32 -6.97 -6.94
C ARG A 30 3.33 -6.05 -6.27
N PHE A 31 4.07 -6.58 -5.29
CA PHE A 31 5.05 -5.80 -4.54
C PHE A 31 6.29 -5.44 -5.38
N TRP A 32 6.70 -6.32 -6.31
CA TRP A 32 7.78 -6.03 -7.25
C TRP A 32 7.44 -4.81 -8.13
N SER A 33 6.18 -4.71 -8.58
CA SER A 33 5.78 -3.62 -9.48
C SER A 33 5.43 -2.29 -8.78
N LEU A 34 5.54 -2.17 -7.45
CA LEU A 34 5.10 -0.94 -6.74
C LEU A 34 5.86 0.33 -7.16
N GLY A 35 7.14 0.20 -7.55
CA GLY A 35 7.95 1.32 -8.00
C GLY A 35 7.90 1.56 -9.51
N ALA A 36 7.03 0.88 -10.25
CA ALA A 36 6.98 1.01 -11.70
C ALA A 36 6.61 2.45 -12.10
N GLY A 37 7.41 3.04 -12.99
CA GLY A 37 7.22 4.42 -13.43
C GLY A 37 7.90 5.48 -12.55
N LEU A 38 8.29 5.16 -11.31
CA LEU A 38 8.99 6.12 -10.46
C LEU A 38 10.46 6.32 -10.87
N PRO A 39 11.02 7.54 -10.71
CA PRO A 39 10.34 8.81 -10.42
C PRO A 39 9.86 9.56 -11.68
N TYR A 40 10.17 9.06 -12.88
CA TYR A 40 10.14 9.86 -14.12
C TYR A 40 8.85 9.74 -14.94
N SER A 41 7.98 8.79 -14.61
CA SER A 41 6.77 8.45 -15.35
C SER A 41 5.64 8.13 -14.38
N LEU A 42 5.36 9.07 -13.48
CA LEU A 42 4.21 9.04 -12.58
C LEU A 42 2.90 8.98 -13.36
N GLY A 43 1.97 8.14 -12.91
CA GLY A 43 0.62 8.09 -13.48
C GLY A 43 -0.11 9.40 -13.20
N VAL A 44 -0.98 9.85 -14.12
CA VAL A 44 -1.70 11.13 -14.00
C VAL A 44 -2.49 11.23 -12.68
N ASP A 45 -3.02 10.11 -12.19
CA ASP A 45 -3.84 10.07 -10.98
C ASP A 45 -3.02 10.11 -9.68
N GLU A 46 -1.73 9.75 -9.72
CA GLU A 46 -0.88 9.63 -8.52
C GLU A 46 -0.61 10.99 -7.87
N PRO A 47 -0.18 12.05 -8.61
CA PRO A 47 -0.02 13.39 -8.05
C PRO A 47 -1.32 13.99 -7.54
N GLU A 48 -2.46 13.67 -8.17
CA GLU A 48 -3.75 14.20 -7.75
C GLU A 48 -4.08 13.74 -6.32
N ILE A 49 -3.93 12.45 -6.03
CA ILE A 49 -4.19 11.94 -4.68
C ILE A 49 -3.09 12.37 -3.70
N MET A 50 -1.83 12.14 -4.06
CA MET A 50 -0.70 12.36 -3.15
C MET A 50 -0.49 13.83 -2.82
N GLY A 51 -0.67 14.73 -3.81
CA GLY A 51 -0.56 16.17 -3.60
C GLY A 51 -1.59 16.70 -2.59
N ARG A 52 -2.80 16.14 -2.58
CA ARG A 52 -3.83 16.48 -1.59
C ARG A 52 -3.47 15.96 -0.20
N ALA A 53 -3.00 14.72 -0.09
CA ALA A 53 -2.51 14.17 1.17
C ALA A 53 -1.39 15.04 1.76
N LEU A 54 -0.38 15.39 0.97
CA LEU A 54 0.72 16.27 1.39
C LEU A 54 0.24 17.68 1.74
N SER A 55 -0.71 18.25 0.99
CA SER A 55 -1.29 19.56 1.30
C SER A 55 -2.00 19.56 2.66
N MET A 56 -2.72 18.49 3.01
CA MET A 56 -3.34 18.34 4.33
C MET A 56 -2.28 18.22 5.43
N MET A 57 -1.18 17.49 5.20
CA MET A 57 -0.06 17.41 6.15
C MET A 57 0.61 18.76 6.40
N GLN A 58 0.78 19.56 5.35
CA GLN A 58 1.45 20.87 5.42
C GLN A 58 0.56 21.95 6.03
N SER A 59 -0.73 21.97 5.70
CA SER A 59 -1.66 23.03 6.13
C SER A 59 -2.36 22.73 7.46
N GLY A 60 -2.47 21.44 7.85
CA GLY A 60 -3.30 21.01 8.98
C GLY A 60 -4.81 21.08 8.71
N ASP A 61 -5.22 21.50 7.51
CA ASP A 61 -6.61 21.46 7.07
C ASP A 61 -6.89 20.09 6.42
N PHE A 62 -7.74 19.30 7.07
CA PHE A 62 -8.10 17.95 6.62
C PHE A 62 -9.20 17.92 5.56
N ASN A 63 -9.58 19.07 4.98
CA ASN A 63 -10.48 19.10 3.84
C ASN A 63 -9.73 18.84 2.52
N PRO A 64 -10.03 17.73 1.80
CA PRO A 64 -9.34 17.39 0.54
C PRO A 64 -9.70 18.33 -0.61
N ARG A 65 -10.76 19.13 -0.48
CA ARG A 65 -11.29 20.07 -1.50
C ARG A 65 -11.54 19.43 -2.86
N PHE A 66 -11.75 18.12 -2.88
CA PHE A 66 -11.92 17.32 -4.06
C PHE A 66 -12.89 16.20 -3.79
N TYR A 67 -14.00 16.19 -4.53
CA TYR A 67 -15.17 15.38 -4.23
C TYR A 67 -15.77 14.73 -5.49
N ASP A 68 -14.99 14.58 -6.56
CA ASP A 68 -15.41 13.87 -7.77
C ASP A 68 -15.65 12.36 -7.50
N TYR A 69 -15.04 11.84 -6.43
CA TYR A 69 -15.28 10.51 -5.85
C TYR A 69 -15.18 10.54 -4.32
N PRO A 70 -15.64 9.48 -3.62
CA PRO A 70 -15.55 9.41 -2.16
C PRO A 70 -14.12 9.62 -1.65
N ALA A 71 -13.97 10.61 -0.76
CA ALA A 71 -12.66 11.06 -0.29
C ALA A 71 -11.93 10.09 0.67
N PHE A 72 -12.57 8.98 1.06
CA PHE A 72 -11.99 8.04 2.04
C PHE A 72 -10.57 7.60 1.66
N TYR A 73 -10.35 7.30 0.38
CA TYR A 73 -9.03 6.88 -0.09
C TYR A 73 -7.95 7.97 0.08
N ILE A 74 -8.32 9.25 -0.05
CA ILE A 74 -7.39 10.37 0.18
C ILE A 74 -6.94 10.41 1.65
N TYR A 75 -7.83 10.10 2.60
CA TYR A 75 -7.47 9.99 4.01
C TYR A 75 -6.63 8.75 4.33
N VAL A 76 -6.85 7.64 3.64
CA VAL A 76 -5.95 6.46 3.73
C VAL A 76 -4.55 6.86 3.27
N GLN A 77 -4.44 7.60 2.17
CA GLN A 77 -3.16 8.06 1.65
C GLN A 77 -2.49 9.09 2.56
N LEU A 78 -3.26 9.97 3.21
CA LEU A 78 -2.77 10.84 4.27
C LEU A 78 -2.15 10.04 5.42
N ALA A 79 -2.83 8.99 5.91
CA ALA A 79 -2.29 8.16 6.99
C ALA A 79 -0.99 7.46 6.58
N VAL A 80 -0.94 6.91 5.35
CA VAL A 80 0.26 6.27 4.79
C VAL A 80 1.41 7.28 4.67
N ALA A 81 1.14 8.48 4.15
CA ALA A 81 2.13 9.54 4.00
C ALA A 81 2.69 10.00 5.36
N CYS A 82 1.84 10.16 6.38
CA CYS A 82 2.27 10.43 7.74
C CYS A 82 3.18 9.34 8.29
N VAL A 83 2.81 8.07 8.14
CA VAL A 83 3.64 6.94 8.61
C VAL A 83 4.97 6.90 7.87
N ARG A 84 4.98 7.08 6.54
CA ARG A 84 6.21 7.08 5.74
C ARG A 84 7.13 8.24 6.12
N PHE A 85 6.57 9.43 6.35
CA PHE A 85 7.32 10.59 6.81
C PHE A 85 7.94 10.33 8.18
N LEU A 86 7.16 9.82 9.15
CA LEU A 86 7.68 9.48 10.48
C LEU A 86 8.79 8.43 10.41
N ALA A 87 8.61 7.38 9.61
CA ALA A 87 9.63 6.35 9.42
C ALA A 87 10.92 6.94 8.82
N GLY A 88 10.80 7.82 7.81
CA GLY A 88 11.93 8.52 7.20
C GLY A 88 12.61 9.50 8.16
N ALA A 89 11.84 10.22 8.97
CA ALA A 89 12.38 11.12 9.98
C ALA A 89 13.14 10.35 11.07
N MET A 90 12.62 9.19 11.49
CA MET A 90 13.29 8.32 12.46
C MET A 90 14.55 7.65 11.89
N SER A 91 14.62 7.40 10.57
CA SER A 91 15.81 6.89 9.90
C SER A 91 16.81 8.00 9.52
N GLY A 92 16.46 9.27 9.71
CA GLY A 92 17.29 10.42 9.35
C GLY A 92 17.27 10.78 7.87
N GLU A 93 16.32 10.25 7.10
CA GLU A 93 16.10 10.60 5.68
C GLU A 93 15.57 12.02 5.51
N TRP A 94 14.70 12.49 6.42
CA TRP A 94 14.02 13.78 6.33
C TRP A 94 13.96 14.50 7.68
N TYR A 95 14.07 15.83 7.66
CA TYR A 95 13.93 16.66 8.88
C TYR A 95 12.69 17.54 8.82
N ALA A 96 12.21 17.86 7.63
CA ALA A 96 10.98 18.61 7.41
C ALA A 96 10.13 17.99 6.29
N LEU A 97 8.82 18.28 6.31
CA LEU A 97 7.92 17.88 5.23
C LEU A 97 8.33 18.45 3.86
N ALA A 98 9.08 19.55 3.83
CA ALA A 98 9.63 20.13 2.62
C ALA A 98 10.70 19.25 1.94
N ASP A 99 11.31 18.33 2.69
CA ASP A 99 12.34 17.41 2.22
C ASP A 99 11.72 16.13 1.60
N ALA A 100 10.50 15.80 2.00
CA ALA A 100 9.72 14.70 1.43
C ALA A 100 9.09 15.15 0.11
N ARG A 101 9.84 15.02 -0.98
CA ARG A 101 9.38 15.29 -2.36
C ARG A 101 9.12 13.99 -3.11
#